data_AF-A0A9E4H8V8-F1
#
_entry.id   AF-A0A9E4H8V8-F1
#
_cell.length_a   1.000
_cell.length_b   1.000
_cell.length_c   1.000
_cell.angle_alpha   90.00
_cell.angle_beta   90.00
_cell.angle_gamma   90.00
#
_symmetry.space_group_name_H-M   'P 1'
#
loop_
_entity.id
_entity.type
_entity.pdbx_description
1 polymer ?
#
loop_
_entity_poly.entity_id
_entity_poly.type
_entity_poly.pdbx_seq_one_letter_code
_entity_poly.pdbx_strand_id
1 'polypeptide(L)'
;MTTPSAEAITPGQRVRLARENLCLAMALFVASHRGLISVAFFPSGAELHMPDGVTIDAGVPLDLIDQQSLLRCAGNQIRSAFTLSALQTHREMERAYGAGPLDETNSDLRTVRAVIFLIARSVDQNLLAPTWDVPADYRQVFAGPEMRFAVDPGQWHGQEIRWEHFGGLSRYLDLTLFASYCLDGAPATTAARAANGDYGALSELAEIQSAVAMSQGPVVAAPGYGAYEGRPHRNHSGAAGPEPAAGWVAPDAPPQPRFSVASQASEHGSVDDFVNNACATGDEAKALAGDLYTSYARWCLENGYLAHSQRKFGLELRARGYERKRRGKGKHWWLGVAAA
;
A
#
# COMPACT_ATOMS: atom_id res chain seq x y z
N MET A 1 -0.91 -35.76 27.85
CA MET A 1 -0.30 -34.59 27.20
C MET A 1 -1.24 -34.14 26.10
N THR A 2 -2.07 -33.14 26.39
CA THR A 2 -2.88 -32.45 25.37
C THR A 2 -1.93 -31.62 24.53
N THR A 3 -1.82 -31.97 23.25
CA THR A 3 -1.18 -31.15 22.23
C THR A 3 -1.78 -29.74 22.30
N PRO A 4 -0.99 -28.66 22.38
CA PRO A 4 -1.56 -27.32 22.25
C PRO A 4 -2.15 -27.22 20.85
N SER A 5 -3.47 -27.09 20.76
CA SER A 5 -4.14 -26.75 19.51
C SER A 5 -3.48 -25.47 19.00
N ALA A 6 -2.92 -25.49 17.79
CA ALA A 6 -2.54 -24.26 17.12
C ALA A 6 -3.73 -23.31 17.20
N GLU A 7 -3.51 -22.13 17.77
CA GLU A 7 -4.56 -21.15 18.01
C GLU A 7 -5.12 -20.74 16.64
N ALA A 8 -6.34 -21.19 16.34
CA ALA A 8 -6.94 -20.96 15.03
C ALA A 8 -7.17 -19.45 14.85
N ILE A 9 -6.69 -18.89 13.74
CA ILE A 9 -6.85 -17.47 13.41
C ILE A 9 -8.35 -17.11 13.48
N THR A 10 -8.69 -16.09 14.28
CA THR A 10 -10.09 -15.67 14.45
C THR A 10 -10.66 -15.04 13.17
N PRO A 11 -11.98 -15.02 12.97
CA PRO A 11 -12.61 -14.30 11.86
C PRO A 11 -12.18 -12.83 11.80
N GLY A 12 -12.14 -12.14 12.94
CA GLY A 12 -11.68 -10.75 13.03
C GLY A 12 -10.21 -10.58 12.62
N GLN A 13 -9.33 -11.51 13.03
CA GLN A 13 -7.93 -11.52 12.59
C GLN A 13 -7.79 -11.69 11.06
N ARG A 14 -8.60 -12.57 10.43
CA ARG A 14 -8.59 -12.72 8.96
C ARG A 14 -8.98 -11.42 8.24
N VAL A 15 -9.97 -10.69 8.76
CA VAL A 15 -10.35 -9.36 8.22
C VAL A 15 -9.22 -8.35 8.38
N ARG A 16 -8.56 -8.32 9.55
CA ARG A 16 -7.42 -7.43 9.78
C ARG A 16 -6.24 -7.72 8.85
N LEU A 17 -5.91 -8.99 8.60
CA LEU A 17 -4.86 -9.36 7.64
C LEU A 17 -5.17 -8.87 6.22
N ALA A 18 -6.40 -9.05 5.75
CA ALA A 18 -6.81 -8.57 4.42
C ALA A 18 -6.76 -7.03 4.33
N ARG A 19 -7.11 -6.35 5.43
CA ARG A 19 -7.00 -4.90 5.57
C ARG A 19 -5.53 -4.42 5.60
N GLU A 20 -4.66 -5.10 6.32
CA GLU A 20 -3.21 -4.79 6.34
C GLU A 20 -2.56 -4.98 4.98
N ASN A 21 -2.96 -6.01 4.22
CA ASN A 21 -2.53 -6.18 2.83
C ASN A 21 -2.95 -5.00 1.94
N LEU A 22 -4.16 -4.45 2.13
CA LEU A 22 -4.59 -3.24 1.45
C LEU A 22 -3.75 -2.02 1.88
N CYS A 23 -3.51 -1.82 3.18
CA CYS A 23 -2.63 -0.76 3.67
C CYS A 23 -1.22 -0.86 3.09
N LEU A 24 -0.67 -2.07 2.98
CA LEU A 24 0.64 -2.32 2.36
C LEU A 24 0.64 -1.95 0.88
N ALA A 25 -0.37 -2.38 0.11
CA ALA A 25 -0.50 -2.04 -1.30
C ALA A 25 -0.55 -0.52 -1.51
N MET A 26 -1.28 0.18 -0.65
CA MET A 26 -1.38 1.64 -0.65
C MET A 26 -0.04 2.32 -0.33
N ALA A 27 0.68 1.82 0.68
CA ALA A 27 2.01 2.32 1.03
C ALA A 27 3.02 2.12 -0.12
N LEU A 28 3.01 0.94 -0.76
CA LEU A 28 3.87 0.65 -1.92
C LEU A 28 3.56 1.58 -3.11
N PHE A 29 2.28 1.87 -3.34
CA PHE A 29 1.89 2.84 -4.38
C PHE A 29 2.39 4.24 -4.06
N VAL A 30 2.19 4.74 -2.85
CA VAL A 30 2.66 6.08 -2.44
C VAL A 30 4.18 6.17 -2.53
N ALA A 31 4.89 5.15 -2.06
CA ALA A 31 6.34 5.08 -2.18
C ALA A 31 6.80 5.07 -3.64
N SER A 32 6.10 4.35 -4.52
CA SER A 32 6.38 4.35 -5.97
C SER A 32 6.07 5.71 -6.61
N HIS A 33 4.95 6.33 -6.24
CA HIS A 33 4.51 7.61 -6.78
C HIS A 33 5.43 8.75 -6.39
N ARG A 34 6.00 8.69 -5.18
CA ARG A 34 7.00 9.63 -4.68
C ARG A 34 8.44 9.29 -5.09
N GLY A 35 8.64 8.21 -5.87
CA GLY A 35 9.96 7.79 -6.34
C GLY A 35 10.87 7.17 -5.28
N LEU A 36 10.35 6.85 -4.09
CA LEU A 36 11.08 6.10 -3.05
C LEU A 36 11.29 4.63 -3.46
N ILE A 37 10.36 4.10 -4.26
CA ILE A 37 10.49 2.83 -4.99
C ILE A 37 10.48 3.16 -6.48
N SER A 38 11.45 2.64 -7.21
CA SER A 38 11.58 2.83 -8.66
C SER A 38 11.90 1.51 -9.35
N VAL A 39 11.72 1.48 -10.68
CA VAL A 39 12.10 0.33 -11.50
C VAL A 39 13.57 -0.05 -11.36
N ALA A 40 14.45 0.88 -10.99
CA ALA A 40 15.88 0.59 -10.77
C ALA A 40 16.13 -0.38 -9.60
N PHE A 41 15.19 -0.49 -8.65
CA PHE A 41 15.26 -1.48 -7.56
C PHE A 41 14.86 -2.88 -8.01
N PHE A 42 14.27 -3.02 -9.19
CA PHE A 42 13.86 -4.29 -9.79
C PHE A 42 14.73 -4.56 -11.02
N PRO A 43 15.88 -5.24 -10.87
CA PRO A 43 16.71 -5.57 -12.01
C PRO A 43 15.87 -6.38 -13.01
N SER A 44 15.56 -5.77 -14.15
CA SER A 44 14.90 -6.45 -15.27
C SER A 44 15.84 -7.56 -15.75
N GLY A 45 15.43 -8.82 -15.60
CA GLY A 45 16.22 -9.98 -16.04
C GLY A 45 17.38 -10.33 -15.10
N ALA A 46 17.12 -10.47 -13.80
CA ALA A 46 18.11 -11.08 -12.92
C ALA A 46 18.26 -12.58 -13.25
N GLU A 47 19.27 -12.90 -14.05
CA GLU A 47 19.83 -14.25 -14.10
C GLU A 47 20.34 -14.60 -12.69
N LEU A 48 19.56 -15.37 -11.93
CA LEU A 48 19.99 -15.92 -10.66
C LEU A 48 20.94 -17.07 -10.96
N HIS A 49 22.24 -16.83 -10.81
CA HIS A 49 23.25 -17.87 -10.90
C HIS A 49 23.30 -18.64 -9.58
N MET A 50 22.79 -19.87 -9.62
CA MET A 50 22.86 -20.78 -8.48
C MET A 50 24.27 -21.37 -8.36
N PRO A 51 24.70 -21.78 -7.15
CA PRO A 51 26.07 -22.30 -6.92
C PRO A 51 26.43 -23.56 -7.73
N ASP A 52 25.43 -24.26 -8.26
CA ASP A 52 25.56 -25.45 -9.12
C ASP A 52 25.70 -25.11 -10.62
N GLY A 53 25.77 -23.81 -10.96
CA GLY A 53 25.90 -23.33 -12.33
C GLY A 53 24.57 -23.24 -13.08
N VAL A 54 23.44 -23.48 -12.41
CA VAL A 54 22.11 -23.27 -12.99
C VAL A 54 21.81 -21.77 -13.00
N THR A 55 21.65 -21.21 -14.19
CA THR A 55 21.08 -19.88 -14.35
C THR A 55 19.56 -19.99 -14.38
N ILE A 56 18.90 -19.41 -13.38
CA ILE A 56 17.45 -19.22 -13.41
C ILE A 56 17.21 -17.82 -13.96
N ASP A 57 16.56 -17.72 -15.11
CA ASP A 57 15.92 -16.47 -15.50
C ASP A 57 14.86 -16.17 -14.45
N ALA A 58 15.20 -15.33 -13.47
CA ALA A 58 14.21 -14.77 -12.56
C ALA A 58 13.45 -13.72 -13.36
N GLY A 59 12.66 -14.19 -14.33
CA GLY A 59 11.68 -13.39 -15.02
C GLY A 59 10.81 -12.77 -13.94
N VAL A 60 11.07 -11.50 -13.63
CA VAL A 60 10.21 -10.74 -12.74
C VAL A 60 8.83 -10.83 -13.41
N PRO A 61 7.78 -11.34 -12.74
CA PRO A 61 6.46 -11.49 -13.35
C PRO A 61 5.84 -10.15 -13.81
N LEU A 62 6.54 -9.05 -13.54
CA LEU A 62 6.16 -7.70 -13.85
C LEU A 62 7.09 -7.21 -14.97
N ASP A 63 6.53 -7.04 -16.18
CA ASP A 63 7.15 -6.29 -17.28
C ASP A 63 7.26 -4.81 -16.87
N LEU A 64 8.23 -4.51 -15.99
CA LEU A 64 8.51 -3.17 -15.48
C LEU A 64 9.50 -2.50 -16.42
N ILE A 65 8.98 -1.85 -17.45
CA ILE A 65 9.78 -1.14 -18.44
C ILE A 65 10.12 0.27 -17.94
N ASP A 66 9.20 0.92 -17.23
CA ASP A 66 9.31 2.29 -16.76
C ASP A 66 8.54 2.55 -15.46
N GLN A 67 8.71 3.76 -14.90
CA GLN A 67 8.03 4.16 -13.67
C GLN A 67 6.50 4.16 -13.84
N GLN A 68 5.99 4.42 -15.04
CA GLN A 68 4.55 4.38 -15.32
C GLN A 68 4.00 2.94 -15.22
N SER A 69 4.76 1.95 -15.68
CA SER A 69 4.46 0.53 -15.55
C SER A 69 4.48 0.08 -14.09
N LEU A 70 5.41 0.58 -13.28
CA LEU A 70 5.44 0.36 -11.83
C LEU A 70 4.18 0.94 -11.15
N LEU A 71 3.81 2.19 -11.46
CA LEU A 71 2.61 2.82 -10.91
C LEU A 71 1.34 2.10 -11.31
N ARG A 72 1.26 1.62 -12.55
CA ARG A 72 0.16 0.77 -13.02
C ARG A 72 0.07 -0.52 -12.23
N CYS A 73 1.18 -1.24 -12.04
CA CYS A 73 1.22 -2.48 -11.26
C CYS A 73 0.84 -2.24 -9.78
N ALA A 74 1.37 -1.18 -9.16
CA ALA A 74 1.02 -0.81 -7.79
C ALA A 74 -0.46 -0.42 -7.65
N GLY A 75 -1.02 0.32 -8.63
CA GLY A 75 -2.46 0.64 -8.67
C GLY A 75 -3.35 -0.60 -8.87
N ASN A 76 -2.90 -1.57 -9.68
CA ASN A 76 -3.56 -2.87 -9.80
C ASN A 76 -3.54 -3.64 -8.47
N GLN A 77 -2.43 -3.56 -7.72
CA GLN A 77 -2.32 -4.20 -6.42
C GLN A 77 -3.29 -3.60 -5.40
N ILE A 78 -3.46 -2.26 -5.38
CA ILE A 78 -4.46 -1.62 -4.51
C ILE A 78 -5.87 -2.15 -4.81
N ARG A 79 -6.28 -2.19 -6.08
CA ARG A 79 -7.61 -2.67 -6.47
C ARG A 79 -7.83 -4.14 -6.12
N SER A 80 -6.82 -4.96 -6.33
CA SER A 80 -6.86 -6.38 -5.99
C SER A 80 -6.96 -6.58 -4.48
N ALA A 81 -6.16 -5.85 -3.69
CA ALA A 81 -6.20 -5.89 -2.24
C ALA A 81 -7.52 -5.35 -1.68
N PHE A 82 -8.07 -4.29 -2.27
CA PHE A 82 -9.40 -3.76 -1.94
C PHE A 82 -10.47 -4.84 -2.18
N THR A 83 -10.51 -5.43 -3.37
CA THR A 83 -11.48 -6.48 -3.73
C THR A 83 -11.37 -7.69 -2.80
N LEU A 84 -10.15 -8.17 -2.54
CA LEU A 84 -9.90 -9.25 -1.60
C LEU A 84 -10.42 -8.91 -0.20
N SER A 85 -10.12 -7.71 0.29
CA SER A 85 -10.57 -7.29 1.62
C SER A 85 -12.10 -7.21 1.72
N ALA A 86 -12.78 -6.77 0.66
CA ALA A 86 -14.25 -6.67 0.65
C ALA A 86 -14.88 -8.07 0.65
N LEU A 87 -14.43 -8.96 -0.24
CA LEU A 87 -14.91 -10.33 -0.33
C LEU A 87 -14.63 -11.12 0.94
N GLN A 88 -13.43 -10.99 1.51
CA GLN A 88 -13.06 -11.64 2.77
C GLN A 88 -13.91 -11.14 3.93
N THR A 89 -14.08 -9.82 4.06
CA THR A 89 -14.91 -9.23 5.13
C THR A 89 -16.36 -9.67 5.00
N HIS A 90 -16.92 -9.65 3.79
CA HIS A 90 -18.28 -10.14 3.54
C HIS A 90 -18.44 -11.61 3.95
N ARG A 91 -17.54 -12.49 3.49
CA ARG A 91 -17.59 -13.93 3.80
C ARG A 91 -17.52 -14.22 5.29
N GLU A 92 -16.68 -13.52 6.05
CA GLU A 92 -16.58 -13.73 7.49
C GLU A 92 -17.83 -13.22 8.23
N MET A 93 -18.41 -12.08 7.82
CA MET A 93 -19.66 -11.59 8.41
C MET A 93 -20.85 -12.51 8.11
N GLU A 94 -20.97 -13.03 6.89
CA GLU A 94 -22.03 -13.99 6.55
C GLU A 94 -21.92 -15.28 7.37
N ARG A 95 -20.71 -15.81 7.55
CA ARG A 95 -20.48 -16.98 8.40
C ARG A 95 -20.83 -16.74 9.87
N ALA A 96 -20.50 -15.55 10.38
CA ALA A 96 -20.68 -15.23 11.80
C ALA A 96 -22.14 -14.95 12.18
N TYR A 97 -22.88 -14.28 11.29
CA TYR A 97 -24.21 -13.77 11.63
C TYR A 97 -25.36 -14.50 10.92
N GLY A 98 -25.12 -15.18 9.80
CA GLY A 98 -26.05 -16.08 9.10
C GLY A 98 -27.30 -15.43 8.44
N ALA A 99 -27.87 -14.40 9.06
CA ALA A 99 -28.98 -13.61 8.52
C ALA A 99 -28.45 -12.48 7.63
N GLY A 100 -29.27 -11.99 6.69
CA GLY A 100 -28.86 -10.94 5.76
C GLY A 100 -28.62 -9.60 6.48
N PRO A 101 -27.88 -8.67 5.87
CA PRO A 101 -27.63 -7.34 6.46
C PRO A 101 -28.89 -6.61 6.93
N LEU A 102 -30.02 -6.75 6.22
CA LEU A 102 -31.27 -6.05 6.55
C LEU A 102 -31.94 -6.57 7.84
N ASP A 103 -31.64 -7.81 8.23
CA ASP A 103 -32.18 -8.44 9.44
C ASP A 103 -31.46 -7.95 10.71
N GLU A 104 -30.39 -7.19 10.55
CA GLU A 104 -29.56 -6.72 11.65
C GLU A 104 -30.28 -5.63 12.48
N THR A 105 -30.32 -5.86 13.80
CA THR A 105 -30.98 -4.97 14.75
C THR A 105 -30.12 -3.76 15.09
N ASN A 106 -28.80 -3.95 15.17
CA ASN A 106 -27.88 -2.87 15.44
C ASN A 106 -27.66 -2.01 14.18
N SER A 107 -27.97 -0.72 14.24
CA SER A 107 -27.91 0.20 13.10
C SER A 107 -26.51 0.32 12.49
N ASP A 108 -25.46 0.37 13.31
CA ASP A 108 -24.07 0.48 12.84
C ASP A 108 -23.64 -0.81 12.15
N LEU A 109 -23.87 -1.96 12.78
CA LEU A 109 -23.54 -3.26 12.19
C LEU A 109 -24.33 -3.49 10.90
N ARG A 110 -25.62 -3.14 10.87
CA ARG A 110 -26.45 -3.18 9.66
C ARG A 110 -25.84 -2.34 8.54
N THR A 111 -25.45 -1.10 8.86
CA THR A 111 -24.87 -0.17 7.89
C THR A 111 -23.56 -0.71 7.33
N VAL A 112 -22.64 -1.18 8.18
CA VAL A 112 -21.35 -1.75 7.74
C VAL A 112 -21.57 -3.01 6.90
N ARG A 113 -22.42 -3.93 7.36
CA ARG A 113 -22.73 -5.16 6.64
C ARG A 113 -23.38 -4.88 5.29
N ALA A 114 -24.29 -3.91 5.20
CA ALA A 114 -24.94 -3.53 3.95
C ALA A 114 -23.93 -2.96 2.94
N VAL A 115 -23.05 -2.05 3.35
CA VAL A 115 -22.02 -1.49 2.44
C VAL A 115 -21.06 -2.58 1.95
N ILE A 116 -20.53 -3.40 2.86
CA ILE A 116 -19.59 -4.47 2.48
C ILE A 116 -20.26 -5.51 1.58
N PHE A 117 -21.52 -5.87 1.85
CA PHE A 117 -22.32 -6.73 0.98
C PHE A 117 -22.48 -6.13 -0.42
N LEU A 118 -22.85 -4.85 -0.53
CA LEU A 118 -23.04 -4.20 -1.82
C LEU A 118 -21.73 -4.13 -2.62
N ILE A 119 -20.59 -3.85 -1.96
CA ILE A 119 -19.27 -3.89 -2.61
C ILE A 119 -18.98 -5.31 -3.09
N ALA A 120 -19.04 -6.30 -2.19
CA ALA A 120 -18.72 -7.69 -2.48
C ALA A 120 -19.56 -8.26 -3.63
N ARG A 121 -20.88 -8.00 -3.61
CA ARG A 121 -21.80 -8.39 -4.68
C ARG A 121 -21.43 -7.77 -6.03
N SER A 122 -21.08 -6.50 -6.03
CA SER A 122 -20.77 -5.77 -7.27
C SER A 122 -19.44 -6.21 -7.88
N VAL A 123 -18.42 -6.49 -7.05
CA VAL A 123 -17.13 -7.00 -7.54
C VAL A 123 -17.18 -8.47 -7.96
N ASP A 124 -18.08 -9.28 -7.38
CA ASP A 124 -18.27 -10.69 -7.75
C ASP A 124 -18.86 -10.83 -9.16
N GLN A 125 -19.63 -9.84 -9.62
CA GLN A 125 -20.19 -9.82 -10.99
C GLN A 125 -19.17 -9.44 -12.06
N ASN A 126 -18.32 -8.45 -11.77
CA ASN A 126 -17.28 -8.02 -12.69
C ASN A 126 -16.08 -7.46 -11.92
N LEU A 127 -15.03 -8.26 -11.81
CA LEU A 127 -13.84 -7.89 -11.04
C LEU A 127 -12.99 -6.80 -11.71
N LEU A 128 -13.05 -6.66 -13.04
CA LEU A 128 -12.19 -5.73 -13.79
C LEU A 128 -12.80 -4.33 -13.91
N ALA A 129 -14.13 -4.26 -14.07
CA ALA A 129 -14.88 -3.01 -14.20
C ALA A 129 -16.20 -3.14 -13.44
N PRO A 130 -16.15 -3.18 -12.10
CA PRO A 130 -17.34 -3.39 -11.30
C PRO A 130 -18.29 -2.20 -11.37
N THR A 131 -19.55 -2.48 -11.61
CA THR A 131 -20.67 -1.54 -11.45
C THR A 131 -21.51 -1.95 -10.26
N TRP A 132 -22.08 -0.97 -9.56
CA TRP A 132 -22.95 -1.24 -8.43
C TRP A 132 -24.17 -2.06 -8.82
N ASP A 133 -24.35 -3.20 -8.18
CA ASP A 133 -25.60 -3.95 -8.19
C ASP A 133 -26.33 -3.79 -6.85
N VAL A 134 -27.18 -2.75 -6.77
CA VAL A 134 -28.01 -2.45 -5.59
C VAL A 134 -29.42 -3.05 -5.73
N PRO A 135 -29.77 -4.10 -4.95
CA PRO A 135 -31.13 -4.65 -4.91
C PRO A 135 -32.13 -3.63 -4.38
N ALA A 136 -33.42 -3.77 -4.73
CA ALA A 136 -34.47 -2.82 -4.37
C ALA A 136 -34.54 -2.56 -2.86
N ASP A 137 -34.45 -3.61 -2.04
CA ASP A 137 -34.55 -3.51 -0.57
C ASP A 137 -33.34 -2.81 0.08
N TYR A 138 -32.25 -2.65 -0.67
CA TYR A 138 -31.07 -1.90 -0.24
C TYR A 138 -31.09 -0.45 -0.70
N ARG A 139 -32.07 0.00 -1.49
CA ARG A 139 -32.18 1.40 -1.96
C ARG A 139 -32.80 2.29 -0.88
N GLN A 140 -32.12 2.36 0.26
CA GLN A 140 -32.53 3.11 1.44
C GLN A 140 -31.33 3.68 2.16
N VAL A 141 -31.54 4.73 2.96
CA VAL A 141 -30.47 5.31 3.77
C VAL A 141 -30.07 4.36 4.88
N PHE A 142 -28.79 4.02 4.94
CA PHE A 142 -28.18 3.34 6.08
C PHE A 142 -27.40 4.35 6.90
N ALA A 143 -27.58 4.33 8.22
CA ALA A 143 -26.91 5.23 9.13
C ALA A 143 -26.41 4.47 10.37
N GLY A 144 -25.12 4.59 10.62
CA GLY A 144 -24.43 4.16 11.83
C GLY A 144 -24.11 5.38 12.70
N PRO A 145 -24.93 5.69 13.73
CA PRO A 145 -24.71 6.86 14.57
C PRO A 145 -23.39 6.81 15.35
N GLU A 146 -23.00 5.63 15.85
CA GLU A 146 -21.74 5.47 16.59
C GLU A 146 -20.53 5.58 15.65
N MET A 147 -20.65 5.01 14.44
CA MET A 147 -19.67 5.13 13.36
C MET A 147 -19.64 6.51 12.70
N ARG A 148 -20.59 7.40 13.03
CA ARG A 148 -20.75 8.73 12.41
C ARG A 148 -20.71 8.66 10.89
N PHE A 149 -21.38 7.64 10.36
CA PHE A 149 -21.36 7.29 8.95
C PHE A 149 -22.78 7.07 8.47
N ALA A 150 -23.13 7.69 7.34
CA ALA A 150 -24.39 7.49 6.67
C ALA A 150 -24.16 7.39 5.17
N VAL A 151 -25.00 6.63 4.51
CA VAL A 151 -24.84 6.27 3.11
C VAL A 151 -26.20 6.01 2.48
N ASP A 152 -26.38 6.50 1.26
CA ASP A 152 -27.59 6.28 0.46
C ASP A 152 -27.21 5.65 -0.88
N PRO A 153 -27.31 4.31 -0.99
CA PRO A 153 -27.03 3.59 -2.22
C PRO A 153 -28.17 3.65 -3.26
N GLY A 154 -29.26 4.38 -2.98
CA GLY A 154 -30.46 4.39 -3.82
C GLY A 154 -30.20 4.82 -5.27
N GLN A 155 -29.17 5.63 -5.51
CA GLN A 155 -28.81 6.12 -6.84
C GLN A 155 -27.61 5.41 -7.47
N TRP A 156 -26.98 4.46 -6.78
CA TRP A 156 -25.71 3.89 -7.25
C TRP A 156 -25.89 2.83 -8.32
N HIS A 157 -27.03 2.15 -8.37
CA HIS A 157 -27.24 1.00 -9.25
C HIS A 157 -26.86 1.30 -10.72
N GLY A 158 -26.01 0.44 -11.29
CA GLY A 158 -25.49 0.58 -12.66
C GLY A 158 -24.33 1.57 -12.82
N GLN A 159 -24.00 2.37 -11.80
CA GLN A 159 -22.83 3.24 -11.83
C GLN A 159 -21.55 2.46 -11.56
N GLU A 160 -20.43 2.91 -12.10
CA GLU A 160 -19.09 2.40 -11.75
C GLU A 160 -18.85 2.53 -10.24
N ILE A 161 -18.26 1.51 -9.62
CA ILE A 161 -17.84 1.64 -8.21
C ILE A 161 -16.76 2.71 -8.10
N ARG A 162 -17.02 3.68 -7.22
CA ARG A 162 -16.04 4.68 -6.77
C ARG A 162 -15.96 4.66 -5.25
N TRP A 163 -14.77 4.88 -4.70
CA TRP A 163 -14.56 4.88 -3.26
C TRP A 163 -15.33 6.01 -2.56
N GLU A 164 -15.56 7.12 -3.25
CA GLU A 164 -16.27 8.30 -2.75
C GLU A 164 -17.72 8.00 -2.35
N HIS A 165 -18.36 7.01 -2.99
CA HIS A 165 -19.74 6.60 -2.66
C HIS A 165 -19.90 6.25 -1.18
N PHE A 166 -18.89 5.65 -0.56
CA PHE A 166 -18.90 5.27 0.85
C PHE A 166 -17.88 6.05 1.69
N GLY A 167 -17.47 7.24 1.24
CA GLY A 167 -16.58 8.13 2.01
C GLY A 167 -15.08 7.90 1.81
N GLY A 168 -14.69 7.21 0.74
CA GLY A 168 -13.30 7.02 0.34
C GLY A 168 -12.61 5.80 0.95
N LEU A 169 -11.35 5.58 0.58
CA LEU A 169 -10.53 4.49 1.13
C LEU A 169 -10.36 4.59 2.65
N SER A 170 -10.21 5.81 3.18
CA SER A 170 -10.11 6.04 4.62
C SER A 170 -11.32 5.46 5.35
N ARG A 171 -12.53 5.84 4.89
CA ARG A 171 -13.77 5.33 5.49
C ARG A 171 -13.90 3.82 5.34
N TYR A 172 -13.50 3.26 4.20
CA TYR A 172 -13.50 1.82 4.01
C TYR A 172 -12.58 1.07 4.99
N LEU A 173 -11.41 1.61 5.29
CA LEU A 173 -10.51 1.06 6.30
C LEU A 173 -11.11 1.10 7.71
N ASP A 174 -11.93 2.11 8.01
CA ASP A 174 -12.68 2.19 9.28
C ASP A 174 -13.79 1.12 9.32
N LEU A 175 -14.55 0.96 8.22
CA LEU A 175 -15.63 -0.03 8.11
C LEU A 175 -15.10 -1.47 8.29
N THR A 176 -13.95 -1.79 7.67
CA THR A 176 -13.32 -3.11 7.83
C THR A 176 -12.74 -3.31 9.22
N LEU A 177 -12.20 -2.26 9.86
CA LEU A 177 -11.75 -2.32 11.25
C LEU A 177 -12.93 -2.56 12.21
N PHE A 178 -14.02 -1.81 12.06
CA PHE A 178 -15.26 -2.02 12.81
C PHE A 178 -15.74 -3.47 12.70
N ALA A 179 -15.85 -3.99 11.46
CA ALA A 179 -16.27 -5.36 11.20
C ALA A 179 -15.38 -6.38 11.94
N SER A 180 -14.06 -6.16 11.94
CA SER A 180 -13.13 -7.05 12.63
C SER A 180 -13.35 -7.12 14.14
N TYR A 181 -13.69 -5.99 14.78
CA TYR A 181 -13.98 -5.96 16.22
C TYR A 181 -15.30 -6.66 16.53
N CYS A 182 -16.34 -6.42 15.73
CA CYS A 182 -17.63 -7.11 15.91
C CYS A 182 -17.51 -8.63 15.71
N LEU A 183 -16.68 -9.08 14.77
CA LEU A 183 -16.38 -10.50 14.54
C LEU A 183 -15.62 -11.16 15.69
N ASP A 184 -14.85 -10.39 16.46
CA ASP A 184 -14.22 -10.85 17.70
C ASP A 184 -15.16 -10.73 18.92
N GLY A 185 -16.44 -10.40 18.72
CA GLY A 185 -17.46 -10.31 19.76
C GLY A 185 -17.50 -8.98 20.51
N ALA A 186 -16.79 -7.94 20.04
CA ALA A 186 -16.87 -6.63 20.66
C ALA A 186 -18.24 -5.97 20.40
N PRO A 187 -18.82 -5.25 21.38
CA PRO A 187 -20.02 -4.44 21.16
C PRO A 187 -19.79 -3.38 20.08
N ALA A 188 -20.83 -3.05 19.31
CA ALA A 188 -20.76 -2.07 18.23
C ALA A 188 -20.22 -0.70 18.68
N THR A 189 -20.53 -0.25 19.90
CA THR A 189 -20.00 1.01 20.46
C THR A 189 -18.48 0.97 20.66
N THR A 190 -17.94 -0.17 21.11
CA THR A 190 -16.49 -0.37 21.24
C THR A 190 -15.83 -0.45 19.87
N ALA A 191 -16.42 -1.21 18.95
CA ALA A 191 -15.93 -1.31 17.57
C ALA A 191 -15.90 0.06 16.87
N ALA A 192 -16.96 0.87 17.03
CA ALA A 192 -17.04 2.20 16.45
C ALA A 192 -16.02 3.17 17.04
N ARG A 193 -15.75 3.11 18.35
CA ARG A 193 -14.68 3.93 18.96
C ARG A 193 -13.31 3.58 18.43
N ALA A 194 -13.04 2.29 18.20
CA ALA A 194 -11.78 1.85 17.62
C ALA A 194 -11.67 2.28 16.14
N ALA A 195 -12.74 2.13 15.37
CA ALA A 195 -12.78 2.47 13.95
C ALA A 195 -12.75 3.98 13.66
N ASN A 196 -13.31 4.81 14.53
CA ASN A 196 -13.27 6.27 14.38
C ASN A 196 -11.87 6.89 14.64
N GLY A 197 -10.85 6.06 14.92
CA GLY A 197 -9.47 6.47 15.18
C GLY A 197 -8.51 6.21 14.01
N ASP A 198 -7.63 7.18 13.78
CA ASP A 198 -6.36 7.14 13.03
C ASP A 198 -6.32 7.32 11.50
N TYR A 199 -7.22 6.80 10.66
CA TYR A 199 -6.97 6.85 9.19
C TYR A 199 -7.38 8.14 8.50
N GLY A 200 -8.22 8.98 9.13
CA GLY A 200 -8.66 10.26 8.58
C GLY A 200 -7.56 11.33 8.45
N ALA A 201 -6.37 11.10 9.02
CA ALA A 201 -5.26 12.04 9.03
C ALA A 201 -4.17 11.77 7.97
N LEU A 202 -4.25 10.66 7.23
CA LEU A 202 -3.26 10.31 6.23
C LEU A 202 -3.49 11.12 4.95
N SER A 203 -2.77 12.24 4.79
CA SER A 203 -2.76 13.05 3.56
C SER A 203 -2.50 12.23 2.29
N GLU A 204 -1.86 11.07 2.45
CA GLU A 204 -1.48 10.11 1.40
C GLU A 204 -2.70 9.38 0.80
N LEU A 205 -3.82 9.28 1.53
CA LEU A 205 -5.05 8.65 1.03
C LEU A 205 -5.70 9.46 -0.07
N ALA A 206 -5.71 10.79 0.06
CA ALA A 206 -6.23 11.68 -0.97
C ALA A 206 -5.40 11.60 -2.26
N GLU A 207 -4.08 11.45 -2.13
CA GLU A 207 -3.15 11.25 -3.24
C GLU A 207 -3.47 9.93 -3.99
N ILE A 208 -3.68 8.84 -3.25
CA ILE A 208 -4.08 7.55 -3.85
C ILE A 208 -5.45 7.65 -4.53
N GLN A 209 -6.46 8.23 -3.87
CA GLN A 209 -7.80 8.36 -4.44
C GLN A 209 -7.81 9.19 -5.72
N SER A 210 -6.94 10.22 -5.81
CA SER A 210 -6.81 11.00 -7.04
C SER A 210 -6.06 10.26 -8.15
N ALA A 211 -5.16 9.34 -7.81
CA ALA A 211 -4.24 8.70 -8.76
C ALA A 211 -4.69 7.31 -9.21
N VAL A 212 -5.57 6.65 -8.45
CA VAL A 212 -6.02 5.28 -8.70
C VAL A 212 -7.54 5.24 -8.79
N ALA A 213 -8.06 5.01 -9.99
CA ALA A 213 -9.46 4.70 -10.21
C ALA A 213 -9.74 3.21 -9.94
N MET A 214 -10.97 2.90 -9.54
CA MET A 214 -11.43 1.53 -9.29
C MET A 214 -11.59 0.72 -10.59
N SER A 215 -12.16 1.29 -11.65
CA SER A 215 -12.03 0.69 -12.99
C SER A 215 -10.72 1.10 -13.65
N GLN A 216 -10.15 0.20 -14.45
CA GLN A 216 -9.24 0.63 -15.49
C GLN A 216 -10.10 1.03 -16.68
N GLY A 217 -9.99 2.29 -17.13
CA GLY A 217 -10.42 2.65 -18.48
C GLY A 217 -9.78 1.70 -19.50
N PRO A 218 -10.30 1.61 -20.74
CA PRO A 218 -9.80 0.68 -21.73
C PRO A 218 -8.28 0.77 -21.80
N VAL A 219 -7.61 -0.37 -21.62
CA VAL A 219 -6.16 -0.46 -21.73
C VAL A 219 -5.85 -0.08 -23.17
N VAL A 220 -5.39 1.15 -23.39
CA VAL A 220 -4.79 1.54 -24.66
C VAL A 220 -3.58 0.62 -24.79
N ALA A 221 -3.66 -0.33 -25.71
CA ALA A 221 -2.54 -1.19 -26.04
C ALA A 221 -1.34 -0.26 -26.26
N ALA A 222 -0.31 -0.41 -25.44
CA ALA A 222 0.93 0.32 -25.63
C ALA A 222 1.39 0.05 -27.07
N PRO A 223 1.73 1.09 -27.86
CA PRO A 223 2.20 0.89 -29.22
C PRO A 223 3.50 0.09 -29.14
N GLY A 224 3.44 -1.19 -29.49
CA GLY A 224 4.59 -2.10 -29.43
C GLY A 224 4.27 -3.53 -28.99
N TYR A 225 3.17 -3.77 -28.29
CA TYR A 225 2.72 -5.14 -28.02
C TYR A 225 1.88 -5.65 -29.20
N GLY A 226 2.58 -6.16 -30.22
CA GLY A 226 1.95 -7.01 -31.24
C GLY A 226 1.23 -8.17 -30.56
N ALA A 227 0.12 -8.60 -31.16
CA ALA A 227 -0.63 -9.77 -30.72
C ALA A 227 0.33 -10.91 -30.39
N TYR A 228 0.16 -11.51 -29.21
CA TYR A 228 0.86 -12.72 -28.81
C TYR A 228 0.37 -13.86 -29.72
N GLU A 229 0.88 -13.93 -30.95
CA GLU A 229 0.77 -15.12 -31.79
C GLU A 229 1.63 -16.19 -31.12
N GLY A 230 0.95 -17.24 -30.65
CA GLY A 230 1.53 -18.28 -29.82
C GLY A 230 2.83 -18.84 -30.41
N ARG A 231 3.94 -18.71 -29.66
CA ARG A 231 5.09 -19.58 -29.88
C ARG A 231 4.70 -20.99 -29.45
N PRO A 232 4.85 -22.00 -30.31
CA PRO A 232 4.62 -23.38 -29.91
C PRO A 232 5.67 -23.79 -28.88
N HIS A 233 5.21 -24.39 -27.77
CA HIS A 233 6.07 -25.04 -26.79
C HIS A 233 6.98 -26.05 -27.50
N ARG A 234 8.29 -25.80 -27.47
CA ARG A 234 9.29 -26.69 -28.04
C ARG A 234 9.56 -27.80 -27.03
N ASN A 235 8.97 -28.97 -27.26
CA ASN A 235 9.28 -30.19 -26.51
C ASN A 235 10.78 -30.50 -26.60
N HIS A 236 11.40 -30.74 -25.44
CA HIS A 236 12.76 -31.26 -25.37
C HIS A 236 12.79 -32.73 -25.78
N SER A 237 13.32 -33.01 -26.97
CA SER A 237 13.88 -34.33 -27.30
C SER A 237 14.96 -34.18 -28.38
N GLY A 238 16.17 -34.64 -28.04
CA GLY A 238 17.08 -35.30 -28.97
C GLY A 238 17.86 -34.46 -29.99
N ALA A 239 19.16 -34.37 -29.70
CA ALA A 239 20.28 -34.60 -30.64
C ALA A 239 20.82 -33.45 -31.53
N ALA A 240 22.17 -33.45 -31.54
CA ALA A 240 23.11 -32.95 -32.53
C ALA A 240 23.22 -31.42 -32.72
N GLY A 241 24.31 -30.86 -32.21
CA GLY A 241 24.75 -29.51 -32.54
C GLY A 241 25.34 -29.41 -33.95
N PRO A 242 25.67 -28.17 -34.36
CA PRO A 242 26.90 -27.94 -35.08
C PRO A 242 27.75 -26.81 -34.46
N GLU A 243 29.04 -26.87 -34.80
CA GLU A 243 30.18 -26.04 -34.40
C GLU A 243 30.01 -24.51 -34.59
N PRO A 244 30.85 -23.70 -33.89
CA PRO A 244 30.68 -22.26 -33.81
C PRO A 244 31.31 -21.52 -35.00
N ALA A 245 30.56 -20.59 -35.60
CA ALA A 245 31.10 -19.61 -36.53
C ALA A 245 31.58 -18.35 -35.78
N ALA A 246 32.90 -18.21 -35.76
CA ALA A 246 33.70 -16.98 -35.78
C ALA A 246 33.13 -15.65 -35.24
N GLY A 247 33.82 -15.13 -34.22
CA GLY A 247 34.39 -13.78 -34.31
C GLY A 247 33.53 -12.61 -33.87
N TRP A 248 33.23 -12.52 -32.57
CA TRP A 248 32.98 -11.24 -31.91
C TRP A 248 33.97 -11.09 -30.76
N VAL A 249 34.96 -10.21 -30.94
CA VAL A 249 35.81 -9.74 -29.84
C VAL A 249 35.13 -8.51 -29.24
N ALA A 250 34.64 -8.63 -28.01
CA ALA A 250 34.11 -7.51 -27.26
C ALA A 250 35.28 -6.57 -26.87
N PRO A 251 35.17 -5.25 -27.06
CA PRO A 251 36.15 -4.32 -26.51
C PRO A 251 36.06 -4.32 -24.97
N ASP A 252 37.22 -4.19 -24.32
CA ASP A 252 37.41 -4.25 -22.87
C ASP A 252 36.29 -3.54 -22.10
N ALA A 253 35.56 -4.33 -21.30
CA ALA A 253 34.54 -3.80 -20.41
C ALA A 253 35.19 -2.82 -19.42
N PRO A 254 34.61 -1.63 -19.20
CA PRO A 254 35.05 -0.76 -18.11
C PRO A 254 34.90 -1.53 -16.79
N PRO A 255 35.76 -1.29 -15.78
CA PRO A 255 35.73 -2.05 -14.55
C PRO A 255 34.33 -1.95 -13.94
N GLN A 256 33.65 -3.10 -13.86
CA GLN A 256 32.38 -3.26 -13.15
C GLN A 256 32.53 -2.67 -11.75
N PRO A 257 31.63 -1.79 -11.29
CA PRO A 257 31.63 -1.37 -9.90
C PRO A 257 31.44 -2.62 -9.05
N ARG A 258 32.44 -2.92 -8.21
CA ARG A 258 32.34 -3.95 -7.18
C ARG A 258 31.32 -3.46 -6.15
N PHE A 259 30.04 -3.71 -6.39
CA PHE A 259 29.04 -3.62 -5.35
C PHE A 259 29.16 -4.88 -4.49
N SER A 260 30.00 -4.80 -3.45
CA SER A 260 29.76 -5.60 -2.26
C SER A 260 28.37 -5.21 -1.75
N VAL A 261 27.44 -6.15 -1.76
CA VAL A 261 26.19 -6.03 -1.00
C VAL A 261 26.59 -6.09 0.46
N ALA A 262 26.94 -4.95 1.04
CA ALA A 262 27.08 -4.82 2.48
C ALA A 262 25.67 -4.80 3.06
N SER A 263 25.15 -5.99 3.38
CA SER A 263 24.11 -6.11 4.39
C SER A 263 24.71 -5.66 5.72
N GLN A 264 24.50 -4.40 6.13
CA GLN A 264 24.67 -3.93 7.51
C GLN A 264 24.23 -2.46 7.64
N ALA A 265 22.93 -2.21 7.73
CA ALA A 265 22.42 -0.98 8.33
C ALA A 265 21.78 -1.33 9.68
N SER A 266 22.62 -1.70 10.65
CA SER A 266 22.21 -1.86 12.06
C SER A 266 22.34 -0.56 12.86
N GLU A 267 22.91 0.49 12.25
CA GLU A 267 23.23 1.75 12.90
C GLU A 267 22.27 2.87 12.46
N HIS A 268 21.88 3.69 13.43
CA HIS A 268 21.03 4.85 13.18
C HIS A 268 21.88 6.08 12.92
N GLY A 269 21.39 6.97 12.05
CA GLY A 269 22.14 8.16 11.67
C GLY A 269 22.17 9.15 12.82
N SER A 270 23.37 9.58 13.22
CA SER A 270 23.54 10.58 14.28
C SER A 270 22.92 11.92 13.88
N VAL A 271 22.16 12.52 14.81
CA VAL A 271 21.61 13.86 14.60
C VAL A 271 22.72 14.93 14.57
N ASP A 272 23.84 14.71 15.28
CA ASP A 272 25.00 15.61 15.21
C ASP A 272 25.63 15.59 13.83
N ASP A 273 25.84 14.40 13.27
CA ASP A 273 26.47 14.26 11.96
C ASP A 273 25.59 14.86 10.86
N PHE A 274 24.27 14.70 10.96
CA PHE A 274 23.33 15.36 10.06
C PHE A 274 23.42 16.89 10.17
N VAL A 275 23.40 17.45 11.38
CA VAL A 275 23.45 18.90 11.59
C VAL A 275 24.77 19.49 11.09
N ASN A 276 25.89 18.80 11.31
CA ASN A 276 27.21 19.30 10.92
C ASN A 276 27.46 19.22 9.41
N ASN A 277 26.89 18.22 8.72
CA ASN A 277 27.20 17.95 7.31
C ASN A 277 26.11 18.40 6.33
N ALA A 278 24.86 18.55 6.78
CA ALA A 278 23.71 18.78 5.90
C ALA A 278 22.77 19.92 6.36
N CYS A 279 23.14 20.67 7.40
CA CYS A 279 22.36 21.81 7.86
C CYS A 279 23.18 23.11 7.93
N ALA A 280 22.51 24.23 7.70
CA ALA A 280 22.98 25.55 8.08
C ALA A 280 22.54 25.85 9.53
N THR A 281 23.48 26.23 10.38
CA THR A 281 23.24 26.62 11.78
C THR A 281 23.53 28.10 12.00
N GLY A 282 22.70 28.79 12.78
CA GLY A 282 22.88 30.20 13.12
C GLY A 282 21.57 30.88 13.50
N ASP A 283 21.64 32.07 14.09
CA ASP A 283 20.49 32.76 14.67
C ASP A 283 19.38 33.09 13.64
N GLU A 284 19.73 33.20 12.36
CA GLU A 284 18.78 33.43 11.27
C GLU A 284 18.22 32.14 10.66
N ALA A 285 18.82 30.98 10.97
CA ALA A 285 18.40 29.69 10.43
C ALA A 285 17.08 29.25 11.06
N LYS A 286 16.09 28.94 10.22
CA LYS A 286 14.79 28.43 10.63
C LYS A 286 14.23 27.45 9.62
N ALA A 287 13.68 26.34 10.08
CA ALA A 287 13.03 25.36 9.23
C ALA A 287 11.71 24.87 9.83
N LEU A 288 10.80 24.46 8.95
CA LEU A 288 9.60 23.72 9.36
C LEU A 288 10.01 22.37 9.93
N ALA A 289 9.36 21.95 11.02
CA ALA A 289 9.70 20.68 11.69
C ALA A 289 9.49 19.45 10.80
N GLY A 290 8.51 19.48 9.89
CA GLY A 290 8.30 18.42 8.90
C GLY A 290 9.41 18.36 7.86
N ASP A 291 9.74 19.51 7.28
CA ASP A 291 10.74 19.63 6.21
C ASP A 291 12.14 19.26 6.72
N LEU A 292 12.50 19.73 7.92
CA LEU A 292 13.79 19.42 8.54
C LEU A 292 13.93 17.91 8.84
N TYR A 293 12.87 17.27 9.32
CA TYR A 293 12.87 15.82 9.55
C TYR A 293 12.94 15.03 8.23
N THR A 294 12.26 15.51 7.19
CA THR A 294 12.32 14.89 5.85
C THR A 294 13.74 14.94 5.29
N SER A 295 14.43 16.07 5.50
CA SER A 295 15.83 16.22 5.12
C SER A 295 16.76 15.28 5.90
N TYR A 296 16.54 15.13 7.21
CA TYR A 296 17.28 14.18 8.04
C TYR A 296 17.07 12.73 7.60
N ALA A 297 15.83 12.32 7.35
CA ALA A 297 15.53 10.97 6.90
C ALA A 297 16.17 10.65 5.54
N ARG A 298 16.20 11.63 4.63
CA ARG A 298 16.90 11.51 3.35
C ARG A 298 18.41 11.38 3.54
N TRP A 299 19.02 12.23 4.37
CA TRP A 299 20.45 12.15 4.67
C TRP A 299 20.85 10.81 5.29
N CYS A 300 20.04 10.26 6.21
CA CYS A 300 20.28 8.92 6.75
C CYS A 300 20.28 7.86 5.65
N LEU A 301 19.29 7.90 4.74
CA LEU A 301 19.21 6.95 3.63
C LEU A 301 20.42 7.02 2.69
N GLU A 302 20.83 8.24 2.32
CA GLU A 302 22.00 8.48 1.44
C GLU A 302 23.31 7.98 2.05
N ASN A 303 23.40 7.96 3.37
CA ASN A 303 24.58 7.49 4.11
C ASN A 303 24.45 6.04 4.64
N GLY A 304 23.38 5.32 4.26
CA GLY A 304 23.18 3.92 4.65
C GLY A 304 22.74 3.72 6.12
N TYR A 305 22.23 4.77 6.77
CA TYR A 305 21.76 4.75 8.15
C TYR A 305 20.24 4.59 8.27
N LEU A 306 19.78 4.06 9.41
CA LEU A 306 18.37 4.12 9.78
C LEU A 306 18.01 5.48 10.41
N ALA A 307 16.97 6.12 9.91
CA ALA A 307 16.47 7.35 10.51
C ALA A 307 15.79 7.08 11.86
N HIS A 308 16.06 7.93 12.86
CA HIS A 308 15.28 7.92 14.09
C HIS A 308 13.83 8.34 13.85
N SER A 309 12.92 7.93 14.75
CA SER A 309 11.55 8.43 14.73
C SER A 309 11.51 9.95 14.90
N GLN A 310 10.54 10.62 14.28
CA GLN A 310 10.41 12.08 14.33
C GLN A 310 10.39 12.64 15.77
N ARG A 311 9.81 11.88 16.70
CA ARG A 311 9.81 12.23 18.13
C ARG A 311 11.21 12.18 18.73
N LYS A 312 11.99 11.13 18.46
CA LYS A 312 13.36 10.99 18.98
C LYS A 312 14.29 12.04 18.36
N PHE A 313 14.21 12.24 17.05
CA PHE A 313 14.91 13.32 16.34
C PHE A 313 14.64 14.69 16.96
N GLY A 314 13.37 15.01 17.25
CA GLY A 314 13.00 16.27 17.89
C GLY A 314 13.47 16.41 19.35
N LEU A 315 13.56 15.31 20.11
CA LEU A 315 14.16 15.35 21.45
C LEU A 315 15.67 15.63 21.37
N GLU A 316 16.32 15.02 20.39
CA GLU A 316 17.75 15.14 20.14
C GLU A 316 18.16 16.53 19.67
N LEU A 317 17.36 17.21 18.85
CA LEU A 317 17.59 18.62 18.50
C LEU A 317 17.47 19.55 19.71
N ARG A 318 16.51 19.31 20.62
CA ARG A 318 16.37 20.11 21.85
C ARG A 318 17.54 19.94 22.80
N ALA A 319 18.03 18.70 22.94
CA ALA A 319 19.19 18.41 23.78
C ALA A 319 20.44 19.19 23.32
N ARG A 320 20.49 19.56 22.04
CA ARG A 320 21.58 20.31 21.40
C ARG A 320 21.36 21.83 21.37
N GLY A 321 20.32 22.33 22.03
CA GLY A 321 20.06 23.76 22.18
C GLY A 321 19.16 24.39 21.12
N TYR A 322 18.63 23.62 20.17
CA TYR A 322 17.70 24.16 19.17
C TYR A 322 16.29 24.33 19.76
N GLU A 323 15.67 25.48 19.48
CA GLU A 323 14.35 25.80 20.00
C GLU A 323 13.23 25.41 19.02
N ARG A 324 12.17 24.79 19.56
CA ARG A 324 10.95 24.50 18.80
C ARG A 324 9.85 25.50 19.14
N LYS A 325 9.46 26.38 18.21
CA LYS A 325 8.34 27.31 18.38
C LYS A 325 7.10 26.87 17.62
N ARG A 326 5.92 27.18 18.18
CA ARG A 326 4.63 26.90 17.55
C ARG A 326 4.29 28.02 16.57
N ARG A 327 3.79 27.64 15.39
CA ARG A 327 3.15 28.54 14.42
C ARG A 327 1.62 28.41 14.55
N GLY A 328 0.90 29.44 14.12
CA GLY A 328 -0.53 29.33 13.83
C GLY A 328 -0.83 28.17 12.85
N LYS A 329 -2.02 27.58 12.95
CA LYS A 329 -2.48 26.41 12.17
C LYS A 329 -1.76 25.08 12.46
N GLY A 330 -1.29 24.86 13.70
CA GLY A 330 -0.80 23.54 14.14
C GLY A 330 0.58 23.12 13.64
N LYS A 331 1.32 24.01 12.97
CA LYS A 331 2.69 23.74 12.49
C LYS A 331 3.74 24.17 13.52
N HIS A 332 4.93 23.59 13.46
CA HIS A 332 6.06 23.91 14.34
C HIS A 332 7.31 24.30 13.54
N TRP A 333 8.08 25.25 14.07
CA TRP A 333 9.37 25.70 13.54
C TRP A 333 10.49 25.28 14.48
N TRP A 334 11.64 24.93 13.89
CA TRP A 334 12.93 24.90 14.58
C TRP A 334 13.67 26.21 14.30
N LEU A 335 14.29 26.77 15.33
CA LEU A 335 15.14 27.96 15.26
C LEU A 335 16.59 27.55 15.54
N GLY A 336 17.53 28.20 14.87
CA GLY A 336 18.96 27.93 14.98
C GLY A 336 19.48 26.87 14.00
N VAL A 337 18.59 26.19 13.26
CA VAL A 337 18.92 25.11 12.31
C VAL A 337 17.97 25.08 11.12
N ALA A 338 18.52 24.89 9.93
CA ALA A 338 17.78 24.64 8.70
C ALA A 338 18.56 23.67 7.81
N ALA A 339 17.86 22.81 7.06
CA ALA A 339 18.51 21.99 6.04
C ALA A 339 19.11 22.90 4.96
N ALA A 340 20.34 22.57 4.53
CA ALA A 340 21.04 23.27 3.46
C ALA A 340 20.50 22.88 2.08
#